data_AF-G0QBT8-F1
#
_entry.id   AF-G0QBT8-F1
#
_cell.length_a   1.000
_cell.length_b   1.000
_cell.length_c   1.000
_cell.angle_alpha   90.00
_cell.angle_beta   90.00
_cell.angle_gamma   90.00
#
_symmetry.space_group_name_H-M   'P 1'
#
loop_
_entity.id
_entity.type
_entity.pdbx_description
1 polymer ?
#
loop_
_entity_poly.entity_id
_entity_poly.type
_entity_poly.pdbx_seq_one_letter_code
_entity_poly.pdbx_strand_id
1 'polypeptide(L)' 'MAQKSSGPQHGARQKISRDRNQNLSVNDRIESFDEGQKVVLRIHPSEPEGRFHARFHGSRGEVTGKTG' A
#
# COMPACT_ATOMS: atom_id res chain seq x y z
N MET A 1 31.48 -10.85 5.51
CA MET A 1 30.01 -10.86 5.59
C MET A 1 29.46 -9.86 4.59
N ALA A 2 28.52 -10.25 3.72
CA ALA A 2 27.90 -9.31 2.79
C ALA A 2 26.87 -8.44 3.53
N GLN A 3 26.93 -7.11 3.33
CA GLN A 3 25.97 -6.17 3.90
C GLN A 3 24.64 -6.23 3.14
N LYS A 4 23.52 -6.15 3.86
CA LYS A 4 22.18 -6.11 3.25
C LYS A 4 21.85 -4.70 2.77
N SER A 5 21.12 -4.60 1.67
CA SER A 5 20.63 -3.32 1.15
C SER A 5 19.50 -2.77 2.02
N SER A 6 19.49 -1.46 2.27
CA SER A 6 18.47 -0.77 3.07
C SER A 6 17.40 -0.08 2.22
N GLY A 7 17.19 -0.56 1.00
CA GLY A 7 16.27 0.03 0.03
C GLY A 7 14.79 -0.12 0.41
N PRO A 8 13.88 0.63 -0.25
CA PRO A 8 12.46 0.68 0.10
C PRO A 8 11.72 -0.66 -0.09
N GLN A 9 12.23 -1.54 -0.95
CA GLN A 9 11.69 -2.88 -1.18
C GLN A 9 12.38 -3.98 -0.36
N HIS A 10 13.33 -3.63 0.51
CA HIS A 10 14.02 -4.62 1.33
C HIS A 10 13.03 -5.36 2.23
N GLY A 11 13.01 -6.69 2.12
CA GLY A 11 12.07 -7.55 2.87
C GLY A 11 10.60 -7.48 2.42
N ALA A 12 10.30 -6.85 1.28
CA ALA A 12 8.92 -6.64 0.84
C ALA A 12 8.35 -7.79 -0.03
N ARG A 13 9.15 -8.81 -0.38
CA ARG A 13 8.77 -9.88 -1.32
C ARG A 13 7.43 -10.54 -0.98
N GLN A 14 7.20 -10.88 0.29
CA GLN A 14 5.94 -11.52 0.71
C GLN A 14 4.79 -10.51 0.81
N LYS A 15 5.07 -9.25 1.18
CA LYS A 15 4.07 -8.19 1.37
C LYS A 15 3.47 -7.67 0.06
N ILE A 16 4.25 -7.72 -1.02
CA ILE A 16 3.85 -7.23 -2.35
C ILE A 16 3.67 -8.42 -3.32
N SER A 17 3.59 -9.65 -2.81
CA SER A 17 3.25 -10.80 -3.63
C SER A 17 1.75 -10.80 -3.92
N ARG A 18 1.36 -11.20 -5.13
CA ARG A 18 -0.04 -11.31 -5.55
C ARG A 18 -0.51 -12.75 -5.45
N ASP A 19 -1.63 -12.97 -4.78
CA ASP A 19 -2.38 -14.21 -4.87
C ASP A 19 -3.38 -14.18 -6.04
N ARG A 20 -3.74 -15.35 -6.58
CA ARG A 20 -4.69 -15.47 -7.69
C ARG A 20 -6.05 -14.83 -7.43
N ASN A 21 -6.45 -14.73 -6.16
CA ASN A 21 -7.74 -14.16 -5.74
C ASN A 21 -7.67 -12.64 -5.45
N GLN A 22 -6.49 -12.03 -5.47
CA GLN A 22 -6.31 -10.59 -5.23
C GLN A 22 -6.39 -9.84 -6.56
N ASN A 23 -7.62 -9.75 -7.09
CA ASN A 23 -7.95 -8.91 -8.23
C ASN A 23 -8.46 -7.57 -7.73
N LEU A 24 -7.94 -6.49 -8.30
CA LEU A 24 -8.40 -5.15 -7.98
C LEU A 24 -9.74 -4.91 -8.68
N SER A 25 -10.77 -4.53 -7.92
CA SER A 25 -12.05 -4.13 -8.48
C SER A 25 -11.98 -2.70 -9.02
N VAL A 26 -12.90 -2.34 -9.91
CA VAL A 26 -13.06 -0.95 -10.37
C VAL A 26 -13.46 -0.04 -9.20
N ASN A 27 -14.26 -0.56 -8.26
CA ASN A 27 -14.70 0.20 -7.09
C ASN A 27 -13.53 0.59 -6.19
N ASP A 28 -12.57 -0.33 -5.97
CA ASP A 28 -11.40 -0.10 -5.12
C ASP A 28 -10.50 1.04 -5.65
N ARG A 29 -10.57 1.36 -6.95
CA ARG A 29 -9.80 2.46 -7.57
C ARG A 29 -10.47 3.82 -7.44
N ILE A 30 -11.80 3.86 -7.38
CA ILE A 30 -12.59 5.10 -7.47
C ILE A 30 -13.10 5.54 -6.08
N GLU A 31 -12.90 4.69 -5.05
CA GLU A 31 -13.32 4.98 -3.69
C GLU A 31 -12.78 6.34 -3.19
N SER A 32 -13.70 7.17 -2.69
CA SER A 32 -13.41 8.45 -2.07
C SER A 32 -13.48 8.32 -0.56
N PHE A 33 -12.51 8.91 0.14
CA PHE A 33 -12.48 8.97 1.60
C PHE A 33 -12.65 10.42 2.06
N ASP A 34 -13.41 10.60 3.14
CA ASP A 34 -13.62 11.89 3.78
C ASP A 34 -12.60 12.13 4.90
N GLU A 35 -12.43 13.41 5.29
CA GLU A 35 -11.57 13.79 6.40
C GLU A 35 -12.06 13.19 7.73
N GLY A 36 -11.13 12.70 8.55
CA GLY A 36 -11.42 12.01 9.81
C GLY A 36 -11.74 10.52 9.66
N GLN A 37 -11.83 9.99 8.44
CA GLN A 37 -12.09 8.57 8.22
C GLN A 37 -10.85 7.71 8.53
N LYS A 38 -11.07 6.59 9.23
CA LYS A 38 -10.02 5.60 9.51
C LYS A 38 -9.87 4.65 8.33
N VAL A 39 -8.65 4.58 7.80
CA VAL A 39 -8.31 3.75 6.64
C VAL A 39 -7.20 2.77 6.96
N VAL A 40 -7.20 1.64 6.25
CA VAL A 40 -6.11 0.66 6.31
C VAL A 40 -5.19 0.88 5.12
N LEU A 41 -3.91 1.09 5.41
CA LEU A 41 -2.87 1.25 4.42
C LEU A 41 -2.47 -0.12 3.88
N ARG A 42 -3.00 -0.50 2.72
CA ARG A 42 -2.65 -1.74 2.03
C ARG A 42 -2.08 -1.44 0.64
N ILE A 43 -0.90 -2.00 0.37
CA ILE A 43 -0.31 -1.94 -0.97
C ILE A 43 -0.96 -3.03 -1.81
N HIS A 44 -1.55 -2.64 -2.94
CA HIS A 44 -1.97 -3.61 -3.94
C HIS A 44 -0.81 -3.91 -4.91
N PRO A 45 -0.43 -5.19 -5.13
CA PRO A 45 0.70 -5.54 -5.98
C PRO A 45 0.58 -5.06 -7.43
N SER A 46 -0.65 -5.07 -7.96
CA SER A 46 -0.95 -4.74 -9.36
C SER A 46 -0.93 -3.24 -9.67
N GLU A 47 -0.94 -2.37 -8.66
CA GLU A 47 -0.90 -0.91 -8.85
C GLU A 47 0.50 -0.38 -8.57
N PRO A 48 1.23 0.08 -9.59
CA PRO A 48 2.56 0.60 -9.38
C PRO A 48 2.61 2.00 -8.79
N GLU A 49 1.62 2.82 -9.12
CA GLU A 49 1.57 4.25 -8.84
C GLU A 49 0.98 4.55 -7.45
N GLY A 50 1.31 5.73 -6.90
CA GLY A 50 0.77 6.20 -5.61
C GLY A 50 1.15 5.37 -4.37
N ARG A 51 2.10 4.42 -4.49
CA ARG A 51 2.46 3.52 -3.39
C ARG A 51 3.30 4.22 -2.32
N PHE A 52 2.96 3.93 -1.07
CA PHE A 52 3.78 4.28 0.09
C PHE A 52 4.86 3.21 0.38
N HIS A 53 5.77 3.51 1.29
CA HIS A 53 6.83 2.59 1.69
C HIS A 53 6.25 1.30 2.31
N ALA A 54 6.72 0.12 1.88
CA ALA A 54 6.29 -1.21 2.36
C ALA A 54 6.41 -1.46 3.89
N ARG A 55 7.01 -0.52 4.64
CA ARG A 55 7.04 -0.52 6.10
C ARG A 55 5.66 -0.27 6.70
N PHE A 56 4.85 0.58 6.07
CA PHE A 56 3.52 0.96 6.55
C PHE A 56 2.41 0.02 6.06
N HIS A 57 2.76 -1.07 5.36
CA HIS A 57 1.79 -2.03 4.89
C HIS A 57 1.10 -2.72 6.08
N GLY A 58 -0.24 -2.58 6.16
CA GLY A 58 -1.06 -3.08 7.27
C GLY A 58 -1.30 -2.07 8.38
N SER A 59 -0.72 -0.87 8.31
CA SER A 59 -0.96 0.19 9.29
C SER A 59 -2.36 0.79 9.13
N ARG A 60 -2.88 1.37 10.21
CA ARG A 60 -4.11 2.18 10.19
C ARG A 60 -3.73 3.65 10.27
N GLY A 61 -4.42 4.48 9.50
CA GLY A 61 -4.26 5.92 9.50
C GLY A 61 -5.61 6.62 9.50
N GLU A 62 -5.56 7.94 9.62
CA GLU A 62 -6.71 8.84 9.52
C GLU A 62 -6.49 9.77 8.33
N VAL A 63 -7.53 10.01 7.55
CA VAL A 63 -7.48 10.91 6.40
C VAL A 63 -7.52 12.35 6.92
N THR A 64 -6.45 13.11 6.71
CA THR A 64 -6.36 14.53 7.10
C THR A 64 -6.67 15.49 5.95
N GLY A 65 -6.92 14.98 4.75
CA GLY A 65 -7.14 15.75 3.54
C GLY A 65 -6.65 15.01 2.30
N LYS A 66 -6.69 15.68 1.14
CA LYS A 66 -6.27 15.13 -0.15
C LYS A 66 -5.23 16.04 -0.81
N THR A 67 -4.13 15.44 -1.31
CA THR A 67 -3.12 16.13 -2.12
C THR A 67 -3.06 15.46 -3.48
N GLY A 68 -3.19 16.25 -4.54
CA GLY A 68 -3.23 15.82 -5.94
C GLY A 68 -2.72 16.92 -6.85
#